data_AF-A0A964BUH9-F1
#
_entry.id   AF-A0A964BUH9-F1
#
_cell.length_a   1.000
_cell.length_b   1.000
_cell.length_c   1.000
_cell.angle_alpha   90.00
_cell.angle_beta   90.00
_cell.angle_gamma   90.00
#
_symmetry.space_group_name_H-M   'P 1'
#
loop_
_entity.id
_entity.type
_entity.pdbx_description
1 polymer ?
#
loop_
_entity_poly.entity_id
_entity_poly.type
_entity_poly.pdbx_seq_one_letter_code
_entity_poly.pdbx_strand_id
1 'polypeptide(L)' 'MLQQVDNNLWVAEQPLKPSWLEKIAVKDQQSAKQSIDEILAWDFDRVIMGHGKIVETNAKQQLADGYQWLIA' A
#
# COMPACT_ATOMS: atom_id res chain seq x y z
N MET A 1 11.09 9.80 -0.25
CA MET A 1 12.17 10.42 0.56
C MET A 1 13.14 9.30 0.92
N LEU A 2 14.46 9.46 0.77
CA LEU A 2 15.39 8.43 1.26
C LEU A 2 15.46 8.54 2.79
N GLN A 3 15.21 7.45 3.49
CA GLN A 3 15.49 7.36 4.93
C GLN A 3 16.64 6.39 5.16
N GLN A 4 17.51 6.81 6.09
CA GLN A 4 18.63 6.03 6.54
C GLN A 4 18.11 4.97 7.52
N VAL A 5 18.15 3.70 7.12
CA VAL A 5 17.69 2.58 7.95
C VAL A 5 18.81 2.13 8.90
N ASP A 6 20.06 2.27 8.46
CA ASP A 6 21.27 2.08 9.25
C ASP A 6 22.45 2.87 8.65
N ASN A 7 23.67 2.67 9.17
CA ASN A 7 24.85 3.43 8.77
C ASN A 7 25.21 3.33 7.27
N ASN A 8 24.74 2.32 6.53
CA ASN A 8 25.09 2.08 5.12
C ASN A 8 23.90 1.80 4.19
N LEU A 9 22.68 1.69 4.71
CA LEU A 9 21.50 1.32 3.94
C LEU A 9 20.51 2.49 3.83
N TRP A 10 20.33 2.99 2.61
CA TRP A 10 19.34 3.98 2.26
C TRP A 10 18.17 3.31 1.56
N VAL A 11 16.99 3.38 2.16
CA VAL A 11 15.76 2.85 1.56
C VAL A 11 14.89 4.03 1.15
N ALA A 12 14.38 3.99 -0.08
CA ALA A 12 13.34 4.92 -0.47
C ALA A 12 12.09 4.62 0.37
N GLU A 13 11.64 5.59 1.17
CA GLU A 13 10.31 5.57 1.78
C GLU A 13 9.29 5.34 0.65
N GLN A 14 8.72 4.14 0.62
CA GLN A 14 7.65 3.81 -0.30
C GLN A 14 6.34 4.24 0.35
N PRO A 15 5.56 5.13 -0.28
CA PRO A 15 4.20 5.42 0.18
C PRO A 15 3.33 4.14 0.08
N LEU A 16 2.27 4.05 0.88
CA LEU A 16 1.27 2.98 0.83
C LEU A 16 0.44 3.08 -0.46
N LYS A 17 1.04 2.69 -1.58
CA LYS A 17 0.39 2.59 -2.88
C LYS A 17 1.13 1.59 -3.75
N PRO A 18 0.42 0.91 -4.66
CA PRO A 18 1.03 -0.02 -5.57
C PRO A 18 1.97 0.69 -6.55
N SER A 19 2.98 -0.05 -7.00
CA SER A 19 3.86 0.42 -8.06
C SER A 19 3.14 0.49 -9.40
N TRP A 20 3.71 1.23 -10.36
CA TRP A 20 3.18 1.26 -11.72
C TRP A 20 3.17 -0.12 -12.39
N LEU A 21 4.15 -0.98 -12.09
CA LEU A 21 4.25 -2.34 -12.63
C LEU A 21 3.11 -3.23 -12.13
N GLU A 22 2.68 -3.04 -10.89
CA GLU A 22 1.58 -3.81 -10.31
C GLU A 22 0.29 -3.60 -11.10
N LYS A 23 0.00 -2.36 -11.52
CA LYS A 23 -1.18 -2.05 -12.36
C LYS A 23 -1.18 -2.78 -13.70
N ILE A 24 0.00 -3.08 -14.24
CA ILE A 24 0.17 -3.83 -15.49
C ILE A 24 0.14 -5.34 -15.23
N ALA A 25 0.67 -5.79 -14.09
CA ALA A 25 0.79 -7.19 -13.74
C ALA A 25 -0.50 -7.81 -13.19
N VAL A 26 -1.40 -7.01 -12.60
CA VAL A 26 -2.71 -7.46 -12.13
C VAL A 26 -3.60 -7.78 -13.33
N LYS A 27 -3.71 -9.07 -13.64
CA LYS A 27 -4.52 -9.60 -14.75
C LYS A 27 -6.01 -9.69 -14.41
N ASP A 28 -6.31 -10.06 -13.17
CA ASP A 28 -7.67 -10.16 -12.65
C ASP A 28 -7.94 -9.00 -11.69
N GLN A 29 -8.40 -7.89 -12.27
CA GLN A 29 -8.72 -6.70 -11.51
C GLN A 29 -9.94 -6.89 -10.62
N GLN A 30 -10.87 -7.79 -10.97
CA GLN A 30 -12.07 -8.03 -10.19
C GLN A 30 -11.74 -8.71 -8.87
N SER A 31 -10.95 -9.79 -8.92
CA SER A 31 -10.49 -10.48 -7.72
C SER A 31 -9.61 -9.57 -6.85
N ALA A 32 -8.72 -8.79 -7.48
CA ALA A 32 -7.89 -7.84 -6.76
C ALA A 32 -8.73 -6.76 -6.05
N LYS A 33 -9.76 -6.22 -6.73
CA LYS A 33 -10.69 -5.25 -6.13
C LYS A 33 -11.40 -5.85 -4.93
N GLN A 34 -11.92 -7.07 -5.05
CA GLN A 34 -12.61 -7.77 -3.96
C GLN A 34 -11.70 -7.93 -2.73
N SER A 35 -10.44 -8.33 -2.91
CA SER A 35 -9.49 -8.42 -1.81
C SER A 35 -9.25 -7.07 -1.12
N ILE A 36 -9.13 -5.98 -1.88
CA ILE A 36 -8.97 -4.63 -1.30
C ILE A 36 -10.24 -4.20 -0.56
N ASP A 37 -11.43 -4.43 -1.13
CA ASP A 37 -12.71 -4.11 -0.49
C ASP A 37 -12.88 -4.89 0.84
N GLU A 38 -12.51 -6.17 0.87
CA GLU A 38 -12.52 -7.00 2.07
C GLU A 38 -11.60 -6.45 3.17
N ILE A 39 -10.38 -6.06 2.81
CA ILE A 39 -9.43 -5.46 3.76
C ILE A 39 -9.96 -4.13 4.30
N LEU A 40 -10.50 -3.26 3.43
CA LEU A 40 -11.04 -1.95 3.82
C LEU A 40 -12.24 -2.06 4.77
N ALA A 41 -12.97 -3.18 4.74
CA ALA A 41 -14.06 -3.46 5.66
C ALA A 41 -13.60 -3.79 7.10
N TRP A 42 -12.34 -4.19 7.30
CA TRP A 42 -11.81 -4.48 8.64
C TRP A 42 -11.65 -3.21 9.48
N ASP A 43 -11.69 -3.35 10.81
CA ASP A 43 -11.40 -2.25 11.73
C ASP A 43 -9.87 -2.16 11.99
N PHE A 44 -9.19 -1.29 11.24
CA PHE A 44 -7.75 -1.08 11.36
C PHE A 44 -7.38 0.40 11.18
N ASP A 45 -6.32 0.82 11.87
CA ASP A 45 -5.70 2.15 11.73
C ASP A 45 -4.22 2.10 11.32
N ARG A 46 -3.62 0.90 11.37
CA ARG A 46 -2.20 0.64 11.10
C ARG A 46 -2.03 -0.40 9.98
N VAL A 47 -1.05 -0.20 9.09
CA VAL A 47 -0.66 -1.16 8.06
C VAL A 47 0.85 -1.43 8.14
N ILE A 48 1.20 -2.70 8.33
CA ILE A 48 2.58 -3.18 8.26
C ILE A 48 2.83 -3.68 6.83
N MET A 49 3.62 -2.94 6.07
CA MET A 49 3.94 -3.26 4.68
C MET A 49 5.09 -4.25 4.61
N GLY A 50 5.08 -5.15 3.61
CA GLY A 50 6.22 -6.04 3.34
C GLY A 50 7.49 -5.29 2.90
N HIS A 51 7.32 -4.10 2.30
CA HIS A 51 8.38 -3.18 1.93
C HIS A 51 7.93 -1.74 2.19
N GLY A 52 8.84 -0.86 2.59
CA GLY A 52 8.53 0.55 2.90
C GLY A 52 8.27 0.79 4.38
N LYS A 53 7.68 1.95 4.71
CA LYS A 53 7.46 2.35 6.10
C LYS A 53 6.12 1.82 6.62
N ILE A 54 6.10 1.43 7.89
CA ILE A 54 4.86 1.11 8.59
C ILE A 54 3.98 2.37 8.65
N VAL A 55 2.72 2.25 8.24
CA VAL A 55 1.74 3.32 8.37
C VAL A 55 1.06 3.16 9.72
N GLU A 56 1.38 4.04 10.66
CA GLU A 56 0.97 3.92 12.06
C GLU A 56 -0.47 4.40 12.33
N THR A 57 -0.96 5.37 11.55
CA THR A 57 -2.28 5.99 11.74
C THR A 57 -2.92 6.36 10.40
N ASN A 58 -4.25 6.43 10.36
CA ASN A 58 -5.04 6.75 9.18
C ASN A 58 -4.72 5.82 7.99
N ALA A 59 -4.34 4.57 8.28
CA ALA A 59 -3.87 3.66 7.25
C ALA A 59 -4.99 3.23 6.29
N LYS A 60 -6.24 3.17 6.78
CA LYS A 60 -7.40 2.84 5.94
C LYS A 60 -7.62 3.84 4.81
N GLN A 61 -7.59 5.14 5.12
CA GLN A 61 -7.72 6.19 4.10
C GLN A 61 -6.56 6.14 3.11
N GLN A 62 -5.33 6.01 3.61
CA GLN A 62 -4.14 5.94 2.75
C GLN A 62 -4.15 4.70 1.84
N LEU A 63 -4.64 3.56 2.32
CA LEU A 63 -4.80 2.36 1.51
C LEU A 63 -5.85 2.59 0.41
N ALA A 64 -7.00 3.19 0.75
CA ALA A 64 -8.04 3.53 -0.21
C ALA A 64 -7.52 4.47 -1.30
N ASP A 65 -6.77 5.52 -0.92
CA ASP A 65 -6.17 6.47 -1.86
C ASP A 65 -5.13 5.79 -2.78
N GLY A 66 -4.29 4.91 -2.21
CA GLY A 66 -3.29 4.17 -2.97
C GLY A 66 -3.90 3.23 -4.01
N TYR A 67 -5.00 2.57 -3.65
CA TYR A 67 -5.73 1.63 -4.52
C TYR A 67 -6.91 2.25 -5.26
N GLN A 68 -7.06 3.58 -5.28
CA GLN A 68 -8.18 4.26 -5.95
C GLN A 68 -8.36 3.83 -7.41
N TRP A 69 -7.27 3.53 -8.12
CA TRP A 69 -7.31 3.06 -9.51
C TRP A 69 -8.02 1.71 -9.70
N LEU A 70 -8.18 0.91 -8.63
CA LEU A 70 -8.79 -0.41 -8.64
C LEU A 70 -10.21 -0.40 -8.07
N ILE A 71 -10.48 0.50 -7.13
CA ILE A 71 -11.79 0.59 -6.43
C ILE A 71 -12.72 1.68 -6.97
N ALA A 72 -12.23 2.56 -7.85
CA ALA A 72 -13.03 3.60 -8.54
C ALA A 72 -14.04 3.02 -9.54
#